data_AF-A0A816GWG1-F1
#
_entry.id   AF-A0A816GWG1-F1
#
_cell.length_a   1.000
_cell.length_b   1.000
_cell.length_c   1.000
_cell.angle_alpha   90.00
_cell.angle_beta   90.00
_cell.angle_gamma   90.00
#
_symmetry.space_group_name_H-M   'P 1'
#
loop_
_entity.id
_entity.type
_entity.pdbx_description
1 polymer ?
#
loop_
_entity_poly.entity_id
_entity_poly.type
_entity_poly.pdbx_seq_one_letter_code
_entity_poly.pdbx_strand_id
1 'polypeptide(L)' 'CTHIANGVGWYYSDSYSWGFVSGGDNVTRNHYDSASTNAIYRLCWHTKNDGGYRYGSTTLLNNNTSWEKVIYHAN' A
#
# COMPACT_ATOMS: atom_id res chain seq x y z
N CYS A 1 -1.89 -5.37 -11.86
CA CYS A 1 -3.35 -5.60 -11.79
C CYS A 1 -3.82 -5.33 -10.36
N THR A 2 -5.01 -4.77 -10.19
CA THR A 2 -5.68 -4.55 -8.90
C THR A 2 -6.96 -5.38 -8.88
N HIS A 3 -7.22 -6.08 -7.78
CA HIS A 3 -8.53 -6.66 -7.51
C HIS A 3 -9.42 -5.61 -6.85
N ILE A 4 -10.59 -5.32 -7.42
CA ILE A 4 -11.48 -4.27 -6.91
C ILE A 4 -12.71 -4.93 -6.26
N ALA A 5 -12.98 -4.56 -5.01
CA ALA A 5 -14.18 -4.96 -4.29
C ALA A 5 -14.63 -3.82 -3.38
N ASN A 6 -15.94 -3.57 -3.31
CA ASN A 6 -16.54 -2.53 -2.44
C ASN A 6 -15.86 -1.14 -2.53
N GLY A 7 -15.44 -0.75 -3.73
CA GLY A 7 -14.77 0.54 -3.95
C GLY A 7 -13.32 0.61 -3.46
N VAL A 8 -12.70 -0.52 -3.10
CA VAL A 8 -11.28 -0.62 -2.71
C VAL A 8 -10.54 -1.51 -3.70
N GLY A 9 -9.39 -1.03 -4.17
CA GLY A 9 -8.44 -1.80 -4.95
C GLY A 9 -7.40 -2.43 -4.03
N TRP A 10 -7.22 -3.74 -4.14
CA TRP A 10 -6.11 -4.48 -3.54
C TRP A 10 -5.13 -4.91 -4.62
N TYR A 11 -3.83 -4.87 -4.32
CA TYR A 11 -2.80 -5.37 -5.22
C TYR A 11 -1.72 -6.13 -4.47
N TYR A 12 -1.09 -7.06 -5.17
CA TYR A 12 0.05 -7.82 -4.69
C TYR A 12 1.08 -8.06 -5.80
N SER A 13 2.34 -8.15 -5.40
CA SER A 13 3.48 -8.56 -6.21
C SER A 13 4.40 -9.35 -5.30
N ASP A 14 4.92 -10.48 -5.75
CA ASP A 14 6.02 -11.17 -5.06
C ASP A 14 7.32 -10.33 -4.99
N SER A 15 7.59 -9.56 -6.04
CA SER A 15 8.89 -8.93 -6.28
C SER A 15 9.02 -7.50 -5.75
N TYR A 16 7.91 -6.84 -5.43
CA TYR A 16 7.87 -5.40 -5.14
C TYR A 16 7.04 -5.08 -3.90
N SER A 17 5.73 -4.93 -4.08
CA SER A 17 4.85 -4.41 -3.04
C SER A 17 3.44 -4.96 -3.13
N TRP A 18 2.74 -4.83 -2.01
CA TRP A 18 1.32 -5.08 -1.87
C TRP A 18 0.66 -3.97 -1.06
N GLY A 19 -0.66 -3.85 -1.17
CA GLY A 19 -1.36 -2.75 -0.53
C GLY A 19 -2.79 -2.52 -0.99
N PHE A 20 -3.31 -1.38 -0.59
CA PHE A 20 -4.68 -0.92 -0.86
C PHE A 20 -4.68 0.48 -1.45
N VAL A 21 -5.62 0.72 -2.36
CA VAL A 21 -5.91 2.01 -2.99
C VAL A 21 -7.42 2.19 -3.14
N SER A 22 -7.89 3.39 -3.45
CA SER A 22 -9.27 3.61 -3.90
C SER A 22 -9.56 2.79 -5.16
N GLY A 23 -10.78 2.26 -5.30
CA GLY A 23 -11.19 1.51 -6.48
C GLY A 23 -11.06 2.35 -7.76
N GLY A 24 -10.38 1.83 -8.77
CA GLY A 24 -10.11 2.53 -10.04
C GLY A 24 -8.83 3.38 -10.05
N ASP A 25 -8.19 3.57 -8.90
CA ASP A 25 -6.89 4.25 -8.86
C ASP A 25 -5.80 3.40 -9.50
N ASN A 26 -4.96 4.05 -10.30
CA ASN A 26 -3.73 3.43 -10.81
C ASN A 26 -2.70 3.25 -9.67
N VAL A 27 -1.87 2.21 -9.83
CA VAL A 27 -0.76 1.90 -8.92
C VAL A 27 0.53 1.94 -9.72
N THR A 28 1.52 2.70 -9.26
CA THR A 28 2.84 2.76 -9.89
C THR A 28 3.80 1.91 -9.09
N ARG A 29 4.09 0.68 -9.55
CA ARG A 29 4.83 -0.35 -8.80
C ARG A 29 6.29 -0.45 -9.24
N ASN A 30 7.14 0.44 -8.72
CA ASN A 30 8.59 0.35 -8.86
C ASN A 30 9.20 0.21 -7.45
N HIS A 31 9.26 -1.02 -6.93
CA HIS A 31 9.53 -1.37 -5.52
C HIS A 31 8.37 -1.12 -4.56
N TYR A 32 7.73 0.03 -4.62
CA TYR A 32 6.57 0.41 -3.80
C TYR A 32 5.49 1.04 -4.68
N ASP A 33 4.29 1.26 -4.15
CA ASP A 33 3.33 2.17 -4.79
C ASP A 33 3.81 3.61 -4.62
N SER A 34 4.19 4.27 -5.71
CA SER A 34 4.67 5.65 -5.75
C SER A 34 3.63 6.66 -6.25
N ALA A 35 2.42 6.21 -6.64
CA ALA A 35 1.39 7.13 -7.13
C ALA A 35 0.83 8.04 -6.03
N SER A 36 0.33 9.22 -6.39
CA SER A 36 -0.13 10.25 -5.44
C SER A 36 -1.62 10.60 -5.59
N THR A 37 -2.30 10.10 -6.60
CA THR A 37 -3.77 10.23 -6.73
C THR A 37 -4.43 9.69 -5.47
N ASN A 38 -5.35 10.45 -4.86
CA ASN A 38 -6.05 10.02 -3.63
C ASN A 38 -5.11 9.49 -2.54
N ALA A 39 -3.93 10.09 -2.37
CA ALA A 39 -2.86 9.56 -1.50
C ALA A 39 -3.33 9.21 -0.08
N ILE A 40 -4.27 9.97 0.50
CA ILE A 40 -4.84 9.73 1.83
C ILE A 40 -5.51 8.34 1.97
N TYR A 41 -5.95 7.72 0.87
CA TYR A 41 -6.60 6.41 0.85
C TYR A 41 -5.67 5.28 0.41
N ARG A 42 -4.35 5.51 0.42
CA ARG A 42 -3.36 4.52 -0.02
C ARG A 42 -2.62 3.90 1.14
N LEU A 43 -2.32 2.61 1.03
CA LEU A 43 -1.56 1.87 2.00
C LEU A 43 -0.65 0.88 1.28
N CYS A 44 0.65 0.90 1.56
CA CYS A 44 1.62 0.06 0.85
C CYS A 44 2.66 -0.54 1.79
N TRP A 45 2.98 -1.80 1.54
CA TRP A 45 4.12 -2.52 2.09
C TRP A 45 5.04 -3.01 0.99
N HIS A 46 6.32 -3.17 1.33
CA HIS A 46 7.21 -4.00 0.54
C HIS A 46 6.83 -5.47 0.73
N THR A 47 7.06 -6.29 -0.29
CA THR A 47 6.86 -7.74 -0.19
C THR A 47 8.10 -8.45 0.36
N LYS A 48 9.26 -7.78 0.34
CA LYS A 48 10.53 -8.27 0.90
C LYS A 48 10.72 -7.76 2.33
N ASN A 49 11.86 -8.08 2.95
CA ASN A 49 12.20 -7.81 4.36
C ASN A 49 12.39 -6.31 4.72
N ASP A 50 11.73 -5.42 4.01
CA ASP A 50 11.65 -3.99 4.34
C ASP A 50 10.31 -3.72 5.03
N GLY A 51 10.21 -2.63 5.80
CA GLY A 51 8.95 -2.21 6.38
C GLY A 51 7.92 -1.77 5.33
N GLY A 52 6.97 -0.92 5.71
CA GLY A 52 5.99 -0.39 4.77
C GLY A 52 6.42 0.93 4.12
N TYR A 53 6.08 1.18 2.84
CA TYR A 53 6.40 2.47 2.21
C TYR A 53 5.52 3.64 2.70
N ARG A 54 4.19 3.44 2.75
CA ARG A 54 3.24 4.54 3.05
C ARG A 54 2.01 4.14 3.86
N TYR A 55 1.48 5.08 4.62
CA TYR A 55 0.12 5.05 5.17
C TYR A 55 -0.53 6.41 4.88
N GLY A 56 -1.56 6.41 4.05
CA GLY A 56 -2.12 7.62 3.47
C GLY A 56 -1.05 8.44 2.75
N SER A 57 -1.03 9.74 3.02
CA SER A 57 -0.05 10.68 2.46
C SER A 57 1.33 10.62 3.13
N THR A 58 1.48 9.89 4.24
CA THR A 58 2.77 9.73 4.92
C THR A 58 3.58 8.64 4.21
N THR A 59 4.72 9.03 3.62
CA THR A 59 5.61 8.15 2.84
C THR A 59 6.96 7.91 3.54
N LEU A 60 7.85 7.14 2.91
CA LEU A 60 9.22 6.86 3.40
C LEU A 60 9.25 6.13 4.75
N LEU A 61 8.24 5.32 5.04
CA LEU A 61 8.12 4.59 6.31
C LEU A 61 8.94 3.28 6.36
N ASN A 62 9.72 2.97 5.33
CA ASN A 62 10.34 1.65 5.12
C ASN A 62 11.25 1.21 6.30
N ASN A 63 11.95 2.17 6.90
CA ASN A 63 12.87 1.97 8.02
C ASN A 63 12.43 2.75 9.26
N ASN A 64 11.20 3.28 9.27
CA ASN A 64 10.74 4.11 10.37
C ASN A 64 10.27 3.21 11.53
N THR A 65 10.98 3.29 12.66
CA THR A 65 10.70 2.49 13.87
C THR A 65 9.72 3.15 14.83
N SER A 66 9.26 4.37 14.53
CA SER A 66 8.25 5.07 15.32
C SER A 66 6.81 4.71 14.92
N TRP A 67 6.64 3.87 13.89
CA TRP A 67 5.33 3.48 13.35
C TRP A 67 5.22 1.95 13.24
N GLU A 68 4.02 1.44 13.52
CA GLU A 68 3.62 0.07 13.25
C GLU A 68 2.42 0.09 12.30
N LYS A 69 2.33 -0.90 11.39
CA LYS A 69 1.17 -1.06 10.51
C LYS A 69 0.44 -2.36 10.86
N VAL A 70 -0.82 -2.23 11.25
CA VAL A 70 -1.66 -3.35 11.67
C VAL A 70 -2.95 -3.36 10.84
N ILE A 71 -3.35 -4.56 10.38
CA ILE A 71 -4.65 -4.79 9.73
C ILE A 71 -5.50 -5.61 10.69
N TYR A 72 -6.68 -5.10 11.03
CA TYR A 72 -7.67 -5.82 11.81
C TYR A 72 -8.80 -6.28 10.88
N HIS A 73 -9.29 -7.49 11.09
CA HIS A 73 -10.53 -7.96 10.47
C HIS A 73 -11.39 -8.64 11.53
N ALA A 74 -12.70 -8.46 11.43
CA ALA A 74 -13.67 -9.23 12.20
C ALA A 74 -14.12 -10.45 11.39
N ASN A 75 -14.60 -11.48 12.08
CA ASN A 75 -15.24 -12.64 11.48
C ASN A 75 -16.74 -12.40 11.29
#